data_AF-A0AAV5FCP7-F1
#
_entry.id   AF-A0AAV5FCP7-F1
#
_cell.length_a   1.000
_cell.length_b   1.000
_cell.length_c   1.000
_cell.angle_alpha   90.00
_cell.angle_beta   90.00
_cell.angle_gamma   90.00
#
_symmetry.space_group_name_H-M   'P 1'
#
loop_
_entity.id
_entity.type
_entity.pdbx_description
1 polymer ?
#
loop_
_entity_poly.entity_id
_entity_poly.type
_entity_poly.pdbx_seq_one_letter_code
_entity_poly.pdbx_strand_id
1 'polypeptide(L)' 'MFAPTPFLAVLTNDLLAEILIHHPTLADLGRACTVCFAFHRVISSYSFLHRLRIHHLSPSSASCRSP' A
#
# COMPACT_ATOMS: atom_id res chain seq x y z
N MET A 1 18.36 -18.28 -12.89
CA MET A 1 17.00 -17.93 -12.43
C MET A 1 17.10 -17.65 -10.94
N PHE A 2 17.31 -16.39 -10.54
CA PHE A 2 17.54 -16.03 -9.14
C PHE A 2 16.16 -15.93 -8.47
N ALA A 3 15.71 -17.01 -7.83
CA ALA A 3 14.50 -16.93 -7.02
C ALA A 3 14.85 -16.13 -5.76
N PRO A 4 14.18 -15.00 -5.48
CA PRO A 4 14.39 -14.30 -4.23
C PRO A 4 14.07 -15.25 -3.08
N THR A 5 14.95 -15.31 -2.08
CA THR A 5 14.68 -16.07 -0.86
C THR A 5 13.37 -15.56 -0.24
N PRO A 6 12.58 -16.42 0.43
CA PRO A 6 11.25 -16.04 0.92
C PRO A 6 11.28 -14.82 1.85
N PHE A 7 12.36 -14.67 2.63
CA PHE A 7 12.60 -13.49 3.46
C PHE A 7 12.74 -12.21 2.63
N LEU A 8 13.54 -12.23 1.55
CA LEU A 8 13.69 -11.08 0.66
C LEU A 8 12.38 -10.74 -0.01
N ALA A 9 11.57 -11.74 -0.41
CA ALA A 9 10.26 -11.48 -0.96
C ALA A 9 9.34 -10.74 0.03
N VAL A 10 9.32 -11.14 1.30
CA VAL A 10 8.53 -10.43 2.34
C VAL A 10 9.03 -9.01 2.52
N LEU A 11 10.34 -8.82 2.67
CA LEU A 11 10.96 -7.51 2.81
C LEU A 11 10.65 -6.60 1.61
N THR A 12 10.75 -7.11 0.38
CA THR A 12 10.43 -6.34 -0.83
C THR A 12 8.97 -5.93 -0.88
N ASN A 13 8.03 -6.81 -0.52
CA ASN A 13 6.60 -6.45 -0.50
C ASN A 13 6.29 -5.40 0.57
N ASP A 14 6.96 -5.45 1.72
CA ASP A 14 6.79 -4.47 2.79
C ASP A 14 7.36 -3.10 2.41
N LEU A 15 8.55 -3.07 1.82
CA LEU A 15 9.16 -1.84 1.29
C LEU A 15 8.32 -1.22 0.17
N LEU A 16 7.79 -2.03 -0.74
CA LEU A 16 6.85 -1.58 -1.77
C LEU A 16 5.57 -1.02 -1.15
N ALA A 17 5.03 -1.66 -0.11
CA ALA A 17 3.86 -1.16 0.59
C ALA A 17 4.09 0.24 1.16
N GLU A 18 5.22 0.47 1.84
CA GLU A 18 5.54 1.80 2.40
C GLU A 18 5.71 2.87 1.33
N ILE A 19 6.39 2.57 0.21
CA ILE A 19 6.56 3.50 -0.93
C ILE A 19 5.19 3.89 -1.53
N LEU A 20 4.31 2.90 -1.69
CA LEU A 20 2.98 3.08 -2.27
C LEU A 20 2.03 3.81 -1.32
N ILE A 21 2.12 3.60 0.00
CA ILE A 21 1.34 4.33 1.01
C ILE A 21 1.74 5.80 1.06
N HIS A 22 3.02 6.11 0.80
CA HIS A 22 3.49 7.49 0.74
C HIS A 22 3.04 8.24 -0.53
N HIS A 23 2.46 7.55 -1.53
CA HIS A 23 1.92 8.21 -2.71
C HIS A 23 0.55 8.85 -2.39
N PRO A 24 0.36 10.15 -2.68
CA PRO A 24 -0.79 10.90 -2.19
C PRO A 24 -2.11 10.61 -2.93
N THR A 25 -2.11 9.81 -4.00
CA THR A 25 -3.31 9.63 -4.83
C THR A 25 -3.61 8.18 -5.22
N LEU A 26 -4.88 7.77 -5.03
CA LEU A 26 -5.39 6.47 -5.47
C LEU A 26 -5.24 6.23 -6.98
N ALA A 27 -5.22 7.29 -7.79
CA ALA A 27 -5.02 7.20 -9.23
C ALA A 27 -3.63 6.62 -9.57
N ASP A 28 -2.61 6.94 -8.77
CA ASP A 28 -1.24 6.46 -8.99
C ASP A 28 -1.11 4.98 -8.61
N LEU A 29 -1.78 4.56 -7.54
CA LEU A 29 -1.92 3.14 -7.17
C LEU A 29 -2.53 2.31 -8.32
N GLY A 30 -3.58 2.83 -8.96
CA GLY A 30 -4.18 2.19 -10.14
C GLY A 30 -3.20 2.02 -11.30
N ARG A 31 -2.34 3.01 -11.55
CA ARG A 31 -1.29 2.91 -12.59
C ARG A 31 -0.20 1.93 -12.19
N ALA A 32 0.26 1.93 -10.94
CA ALA A 32 1.25 0.99 -10.44
C ALA A 32 0.80 -0.48 -10.61
N CYS A 33 -0.49 -0.77 -10.39
CA CYS A 33 -1.07 -2.09 -10.66
C CYS A 33 -0.89 -2.55 -12.12
N THR A 34 -0.88 -1.64 -13.08
CA THR A 34 -0.72 -1.98 -14.51
C THR A 34 0.73 -2.18 -14.94
N VAL A 35 1.70 -1.69 -14.17
CA VAL A 35 3.13 -1.77 -14.50
C VAL A 35 3.68 -3.17 -14.26
N CYS A 36 3.36 -3.79 -13.12
CA CYS A 36 3.82 -5.15 -12.83
C CYS A 36 2.95 -5.93 -11.83
N PHE A 37 3.04 -7.25 -11.91
CA PHE A 37 2.27 -8.17 -11.05
C PHE A 37 2.65 -8.07 -9.56
N ALA A 38 3.89 -7.70 -9.22
CA ALA A 38 4.31 -7.53 -7.83
C ALA A 38 3.58 -6.34 -7.18
N PHE A 39 3.44 -5.21 -7.89
CA PHE A 39 2.64 -4.07 -7.43
C PHE A 39 1.18 -4.46 -7.25
N HIS A 40 0.58 -5.12 -8.24
CA HIS A 40 -0.80 -5.60 -8.14
C HIS A 40 -1.02 -6.52 -6.92
N ARG A 41 -0.07 -7.43 -6.63
CA ARG A 41 -0.14 -8.32 -5.48
C ARG A 41 -0.09 -7.58 -4.14
N VAL A 42 0.77 -6.57 -4.03
CA VAL A 42 0.86 -5.75 -2.81
C VAL A 42 -0.41 -4.91 -2.63
N ILE A 43 -0.87 -4.25 -3.70
CA ILE A 43 -2.03 -3.34 -3.66
C ILE A 43 -3.33 -4.09 -3.37
N SER A 44 -3.48 -5.31 -3.89
CA SER A 44 -4.64 -6.17 -3.62
C SER A 44 -4.61 -6.84 -2.24
N SER A 45 -3.51 -6.72 -1.47
CA SER A 45 -3.37 -7.37 -0.16
C SER A 45 -4.15 -6.64 0.92
N TYR A 46 -4.88 -7.39 1.77
CA TYR A 46 -5.64 -6.84 2.89
C TYR A 46 -4.77 -6.01 3.84
N SER A 47 -3.56 -6.48 4.15
CA SER A 47 -2.63 -5.78 5.06
C SER A 47 -2.20 -4.41 4.51
N PHE A 48 -2.02 -4.30 3.19
CA PHE A 48 -1.72 -3.05 2.51
C PHE A 48 -2.90 -2.08 2.59
N LEU A 49 -4.10 -2.54 2.21
CA LEU A 49 -5.31 -1.72 2.25
C LEU A 49 -5.64 -1.24 3.68
N HIS A 50 -5.37 -2.07 4.70
CA HIS A 50 -5.52 -1.69 6.09
C HIS A 50 -4.53 -0.60 6.51
N ARG A 51 -3.24 -0.73 6.15
CA ARG A 51 -2.23 0.30 6.41
C ARG A 51 -2.52 1.60 5.66
N LEU A 52 -2.89 1.51 4.38
CA LEU A 52 -3.32 2.66 3.57
C LEU A 52 -4.51 3.35 4.24
N ARG A 53 -5.51 2.58 4.69
CA ARG A 53 -6.66 3.10 5.42
C ARG A 53 -6.21 3.83 6.69
N ILE A 54 -5.37 3.23 7.54
CA ILE A 54 -4.87 3.88 8.76
C ILE A 54 -4.08 5.16 8.45
N HIS A 55 -3.20 5.11 7.44
CA HIS A 55 -2.35 6.24 7.09
C HIS A 55 -3.17 7.42 6.52
N HIS A 56 -4.20 7.15 5.71
CA HIS A 56 -5.06 8.19 5.14
C HIS A 56 -6.24 8.60 6.04
N LEU A 57 -6.68 7.75 6.97
CA LEU A 57 -7.72 8.06 7.96
C LEU A 57 -7.17 8.51 9.32
N SER A 58 -5.85 8.65 9.45
CA SER A 58 -5.22 9.37 10.56
C SER A 58 -5.80 10.80 10.65
N PRO A 59 -6.07 11.32 11.86
CA PRO A 59 -7.33 11.96 12.20
C PRO A 59 -7.38 13.44 11.80
N SER A 60 -7.83 13.73 10.57
CA SER A 60 -8.52 15.01 10.32
C SER A 60 -10.05 14.84 10.24
N SER A 61 -10.55 13.60 10.24
CA SER A 61 -12.00 13.31 10.15
C SER A 61 -12.72 13.23 11.50
N ALA A 62 -12.04 13.38 12.63
CA ALA A 62 -12.68 13.47 13.95
C ALA A 62 -13.16 14.88 14.33
N SER A 63 -13.11 15.87 13.41
CA SER A 63 -13.53 17.25 13.70
C SER A 63 -15.03 17.53 13.45
N CYS A 64 -15.81 16.55 13.00
CA CYS A 64 -17.24 16.74 12.69
C CYS A 64 -18.10 15.71 13.42
N ARG A 65 -18.06 15.69 14.75
CA ARG A 65 -19.13 15.09 15.55
C ARG A 65 -19.42 15.91 16.79
N SER A 66 -19.97 17.10 16.56
CA SER A 66 -20.85 17.86 17.46
C SER A 66 -22.28 17.77 16.88
N PRO A 67 -23.32 17.71 17.71
CA PRO A 67 -23.71 18.76 18.65
C PRO A 67 -23.59 18.41 20.14
#